data_AF-A0A177B1Q5-F1
#
_entry.id   AF-A0A177B1Q5-F1
#
_cell.length_a   1.000
_cell.length_b   1.000
_cell.length_c   1.000
_cell.angle_alpha   90.00
_cell.angle_beta   90.00
_cell.angle_gamma   90.00
#
_symmetry.space_group_name_H-M   'P 1'
#
loop_
_entity.id
_entity.type
_entity.pdbx_description
1 polymer ?
#
loop_
_entity_poly.entity_id
_entity_poly.type
_entity_poly.pdbx_seq_one_letter_code
_entity_poly.pdbx_strand_id
1 'polypeptide(L)'
;MLYVLPKLYGWGNNTLIQAGKEEYNLNNMEKLFNDLNDSESYLRYTSIIKYVQYYPPRNVTTHCIYSYGIKTTNKIIFKSKKFTKIKRIEYGDGDGTVNLVSLSFCKKSKNPNLLYKLFKKKPHIDIIKSKKFIDYIIEHTQFHTQN
;
A
#
# COMPACT_ATOMS: atom_id res chain seq x y z
N MET A 1 9.07 -9.95 -3.13
CA MET A 1 8.52 -9.68 -1.77
C MET A 1 7.02 -9.90 -1.80
N LEU A 2 6.50 -10.98 -1.20
CA LEU A 2 5.06 -11.32 -1.22
C LEU A 2 4.26 -10.66 -0.09
N TYR A 3 4.92 -10.23 0.99
CA TYR A 3 4.25 -9.64 2.16
C TYR A 3 3.65 -8.25 1.89
N VAL A 4 4.18 -7.51 0.90
CA VAL A 4 3.70 -6.18 0.49
C VAL A 4 2.51 -6.23 -0.48
N LEU A 5 2.03 -7.42 -0.85
CA LEU A 5 0.84 -7.53 -1.70
C LEU A 5 -0.38 -6.87 -1.04
N PRO A 6 -1.31 -6.31 -1.84
CA PRO A 6 -2.53 -5.70 -1.33
C PRO A 6 -3.33 -6.61 -0.39
N LYS A 7 -4.11 -6.00 0.51
CA LYS A 7 -4.86 -6.72 1.55
C LYS A 7 -6.36 -6.51 1.39
N LEU A 8 -7.13 -7.57 1.68
CA LEU A 8 -8.59 -7.58 1.52
C LEU A 8 -9.27 -6.44 2.27
N TYR A 9 -8.82 -6.14 3.49
CA TYR A 9 -9.40 -5.08 4.32
C TYR A 9 -9.30 -3.67 3.71
N GLY A 10 -8.38 -3.44 2.76
CA GLY A 10 -8.22 -2.17 2.08
C GLY A 10 -8.78 -2.20 0.65
N TRP A 11 -8.59 -3.32 -0.05
CA TRP A 11 -8.84 -3.41 -1.48
C TRP A 11 -10.11 -4.18 -1.86
N GLY A 12 -10.74 -4.86 -0.91
CA GLY A 12 -11.95 -5.64 -1.12
C GLY A 12 -11.82 -6.60 -2.31
N ASN A 13 -12.82 -6.61 -3.17
CA ASN A 13 -12.92 -7.48 -4.34
C ASN A 13 -12.44 -6.81 -5.63
N ASN A 14 -11.71 -5.69 -5.54
CA ASN A 14 -11.27 -4.95 -6.71
C ASN A 14 -10.35 -5.80 -7.59
N THR A 15 -10.59 -5.78 -8.91
CA THR A 15 -9.70 -6.41 -9.89
C THR A 15 -8.39 -5.64 -9.96
N LEU A 16 -7.28 -6.32 -9.62
CA LEU A 16 -5.92 -5.75 -9.60
C LEU A 16 -5.18 -6.00 -10.91
N ILE A 17 -5.41 -7.16 -11.51
CA ILE A 17 -4.79 -7.56 -12.76
C ILE A 17 -5.89 -8.08 -13.69
N GLN A 18 -5.82 -7.71 -14.97
CA GLN A 18 -6.65 -8.29 -16.01
C GLN A 18 -5.75 -8.79 -17.13
N ALA A 19 -5.98 -10.01 -17.62
CA ALA A 19 -5.21 -10.61 -18.69
C ALA A 19 -6.13 -11.26 -19.74
N GLY A 20 -6.31 -10.59 -20.88
CA GLY A 20 -7.32 -10.99 -21.85
C GLY A 20 -8.74 -10.86 -21.25
N LYS A 21 -9.43 -12.00 -21.11
CA LYS A 21 -10.77 -12.09 -20.48
C LYS A 21 -10.71 -12.41 -18.99
N GLU A 22 -9.53 -12.74 -18.46
CA GLU A 22 -9.36 -13.14 -17.06
C GLU A 22 -9.19 -11.93 -16.15
N GLU A 23 -9.86 -11.96 -15.00
CA GLU A 23 -9.73 -10.96 -13.94
C GLU A 23 -9.18 -11.58 -12.65
N TYR A 24 -8.21 -10.92 -12.05
CA TYR A 24 -7.55 -11.35 -10.83
C TYR A 24 -7.73 -10.30 -9.73
N ASN A 25 -8.23 -10.74 -8.59
CA ASN A 25 -8.41 -9.99 -7.37
C ASN A 25 -7.85 -10.80 -6.18
N LEU A 26 -7.99 -10.26 -4.98
CA LEU A 26 -7.41 -10.89 -3.78
C LEU A 26 -8.08 -12.21 -3.39
N ASN A 27 -9.28 -12.53 -3.89
CA ASN A 27 -9.99 -13.78 -3.61
C ASN A 27 -9.57 -14.93 -4.54
N ASN A 28 -8.89 -14.65 -5.65
CA ASN A 28 -8.48 -15.68 -6.62
C ASN A 28 -6.97 -15.65 -6.91
N MET A 29 -6.17 -15.30 -5.91
CA MET A 29 -4.70 -15.25 -6.02
C MET A 29 -4.10 -16.60 -6.44
N GLU A 30 -4.65 -17.74 -6.00
CA GLU A 30 -4.21 -19.07 -6.44
C GLU A 30 -4.24 -19.21 -7.96
N LYS A 31 -5.35 -18.78 -8.57
CA LYS A 31 -5.52 -18.79 -10.02
C LYS A 31 -4.48 -17.92 -10.71
N LEU A 32 -4.18 -16.73 -10.16
CA LEU A 32 -3.13 -15.85 -10.69
C LEU A 32 -1.76 -16.54 -10.71
N PHE A 33 -1.36 -17.13 -9.58
CA PHE A 33 -0.06 -17.81 -9.46
C PHE A 33 0.04 -19.04 -10.38
N ASN A 34 -1.02 -19.83 -10.48
CA ASN A 34 -1.08 -20.96 -11.40
C ASN A 34 -0.99 -20.50 -12.86
N ASP A 35 -1.70 -19.43 -13.22
CA ASP A 35 -1.67 -18.85 -14.58
C ASP A 35 -0.30 -18.22 -14.91
N LEU A 36 0.49 -17.85 -13.89
CA LEU A 36 1.89 -17.41 -14.01
C LEU A 36 2.89 -18.57 -14.01
N ASN A 37 2.42 -19.81 -13.83
CA ASN A 37 3.25 -21.00 -13.66
C ASN A 37 4.22 -20.90 -12.46
N ASP A 38 3.75 -20.31 -11.35
CA ASP A 38 4.50 -20.07 -10.11
C ASP A 38 3.68 -20.46 -8.87
N SER A 39 3.37 -21.75 -8.76
CA SER A 39 2.62 -22.31 -7.62
C SER A 39 3.43 -22.26 -6.32
N GLU A 40 4.77 -22.25 -6.39
CA GLU A 40 5.62 -22.14 -5.21
C GLU A 40 5.42 -20.79 -4.50
N SER A 41 5.35 -19.68 -5.26
CA SER A 41 5.05 -18.37 -4.68
C SER A 41 3.65 -18.32 -4.05
N TYR A 42 2.68 -19.09 -4.53
CA TYR A 42 1.38 -19.18 -3.86
C TYR A 42 1.49 -19.81 -2.46
N LEU A 43 2.26 -20.90 -2.32
CA LEU A 43 2.52 -21.52 -1.01
C LEU A 43 3.25 -20.56 -0.06
N ARG A 44 4.22 -19.79 -0.59
CA ARG A 44 4.92 -18.75 0.18
C ARG A 44 3.99 -17.59 0.56
N TYR A 45 3.04 -17.22 -0.31
CA TYR A 45 2.07 -16.17 -0.04
C TYR A 45 1.11 -16.59 1.10
N THR A 46 0.54 -17.79 1.02
CA THR A 46 -0.41 -18.27 2.03
C THR A 46 0.25 -18.53 3.38
N SER A 47 1.53 -18.93 3.40
CA SER A 47 2.26 -19.12 4.65
C SER A 47 2.53 -17.82 5.40
N ILE A 48 2.72 -16.69 4.71
CA ILE A 48 3.05 -15.40 5.32
C ILE A 48 1.84 -14.49 5.55
N ILE A 49 0.77 -14.60 4.75
CA ILE A 49 -0.31 -13.59 4.70
C ILE A 49 -1.02 -13.42 6.05
N LYS A 50 -1.09 -14.50 6.85
CA LYS A 50 -1.68 -14.50 8.19
C LYS A 50 -0.90 -13.67 9.21
N TYR A 51 0.40 -13.45 8.99
CA TYR A 51 1.28 -12.71 9.91
C TYR A 51 1.41 -11.23 9.57
N VAL A 52 0.95 -10.81 8.38
CA VAL A 52 1.10 -9.42 7.87
C VAL A 52 -0.19 -8.63 7.99
N GLN A 53 -0.94 -8.89 9.06
CA GLN A 53 -2.15 -8.16 9.41
C GLN A 53 -1.79 -6.83 10.09
N TYR A 54 -2.56 -5.79 9.81
CA TYR A 54 -2.40 -4.51 10.47
C TYR A 54 -3.18 -4.51 11.79
N TYR A 55 -2.46 -4.34 12.89
CA TYR A 55 -3.05 -4.12 14.21
C TYR A 55 -2.81 -2.65 14.60
N PRO A 56 -3.86 -1.82 14.64
CA PRO A 56 -3.68 -0.42 15.00
C PRO A 56 -3.19 -0.28 16.46
N PRO A 57 -2.15 0.51 16.72
CA PRO A 57 -1.76 0.83 18.09
C PRO A 57 -2.91 1.57 18.78
N ARG A 58 -3.25 1.19 20.02
CA ARG A 58 -4.36 1.80 20.77
C ARG A 58 -3.95 2.78 21.86
N ASN A 59 -2.76 2.59 22.45
CA ASN A 59 -2.37 3.23 23.71
C ASN A 59 -1.09 4.07 23.57
N VAL A 60 -0.72 4.45 22.35
CA VAL A 60 0.45 5.30 22.09
C VAL A 60 0.09 6.38 21.09
N THR A 61 0.63 7.57 21.29
CA THR A 61 0.57 8.63 20.28
C THR A 61 1.17 8.11 18.99
N THR A 62 0.39 8.18 17.91
CA THR A 62 0.78 7.62 16.62
C THR A 62 0.70 8.72 15.58
N HIS A 63 1.81 8.96 14.88
CA HIS A 63 1.86 9.91 13.77
C HIS A 63 1.78 9.15 12.45
N CYS A 64 0.62 9.21 11.79
CA CYS A 64 0.45 8.65 10.46
C CYS A 64 0.83 9.69 9.40
N ILE A 65 1.96 9.43 8.74
CA ILE A 65 2.58 10.37 7.80
C ILE A 65 2.58 9.75 6.40
N TYR A 66 2.00 10.45 5.43
CA TYR A 66 2.01 9.97 4.05
C TYR A 66 1.81 11.09 3.03
N SER A 67 2.14 10.79 1.77
CA SER A 67 1.92 11.69 0.63
C SER A 67 0.72 11.25 -0.22
N TYR A 68 0.16 12.18 -0.97
CA TYR A 68 -0.97 11.93 -1.88
C TYR A 68 -0.97 12.91 -3.07
N GLY A 69 -1.85 12.69 -4.03
CA GLY A 69 -2.01 13.51 -5.22
C GLY A 69 -1.05 13.15 -6.37
N ILE A 70 -0.42 11.97 -6.31
CA ILE A 70 0.43 11.44 -7.37
C ILE A 70 -0.24 10.20 -7.96
N LYS A 71 -0.20 10.13 -9.28
CA LYS A 71 -0.74 9.04 -10.08
C LYS A 71 0.00 7.73 -9.74
N THR A 72 -0.68 6.80 -9.05
CA THR A 72 -0.13 5.51 -8.61
C THR A 72 -0.87 4.35 -9.29
N THR A 73 -0.15 3.32 -9.74
CA THR A 73 -0.73 2.13 -10.37
C THR A 73 -1.81 1.51 -9.48
N ASN A 74 -3.00 1.30 -10.03
CA ASN A 74 -4.14 0.72 -9.32
C ASN A 74 -4.58 -0.63 -9.93
N LYS A 75 -4.56 -0.74 -11.27
CA LYS A 75 -4.85 -1.99 -11.99
C LYS A 75 -3.94 -2.10 -13.22
N ILE A 76 -3.42 -3.29 -13.48
CA ILE A 76 -2.62 -3.59 -14.67
C ILE A 76 -3.44 -4.45 -15.63
N ILE A 77 -3.54 -4.02 -16.89
CA ILE A 77 -4.27 -4.75 -17.93
C ILE A 77 -3.26 -5.25 -18.96
N PHE A 78 -3.12 -6.56 -19.08
CA PHE A 78 -2.32 -7.24 -20.10
C PHE A 78 -3.14 -7.53 -21.35
N LYS A 79 -2.48 -7.56 -22.51
CA LYS A 79 -3.12 -7.89 -23.79
C LYS A 79 -3.66 -9.33 -23.83
N SER A 80 -3.00 -10.25 -23.14
CA SER A 80 -3.36 -11.66 -23.10
C SER A 80 -2.91 -12.32 -21.80
N LYS A 81 -3.36 -13.56 -21.58
CA LYS A 81 -3.00 -14.43 -20.46
C LYS A 81 -1.52 -14.89 -20.46
N LYS A 82 -0.70 -14.39 -21.38
CA LYS A 82 0.76 -14.63 -21.38
C LYS A 82 1.53 -13.66 -20.48
N PHE A 83 0.89 -12.60 -19.98
CA PHE A 83 1.51 -11.58 -19.12
C PHE A 83 2.76 -10.88 -19.72
N THR A 84 3.03 -11.04 -21.01
CA THR A 84 4.23 -10.50 -21.66
C THR A 84 4.10 -9.05 -22.12
N LYS A 85 2.86 -8.57 -22.34
CA LYS A 85 2.62 -7.22 -22.87
C LYS A 85 1.50 -6.51 -22.13
N ILE A 86 1.84 -5.45 -21.43
CA ILE A 86 0.88 -4.53 -20.82
C ILE A 86 0.13 -3.80 -21.95
N LYS A 87 -1.19 -3.80 -21.88
CA LYS A 87 -2.10 -3.04 -22.74
C LYS A 87 -2.31 -1.64 -22.18
N ARG A 88 -2.63 -1.54 -20.89
CA ARG A 88 -2.93 -0.29 -20.19
C ARG A 88 -2.64 -0.44 -18.70
N ILE A 89 -2.26 0.66 -18.06
CA ILE A 89 -2.24 0.79 -16.61
C ILE A 89 -3.34 1.77 -16.23
N GLU A 90 -4.19 1.37 -15.29
CA GLU A 90 -5.14 2.27 -14.64
C GLU A 90 -4.51 2.77 -13.35
N TYR A 91 -4.70 4.05 -13.08
CA TYR A 91 -4.05 4.73 -11.98
C TYR A 91 -5.10 5.30 -11.03
N GLY A 92 -4.77 5.28 -9.75
CA GLY A 92 -5.49 5.96 -8.69
C GLY A 92 -4.61 6.99 -8.00
N ASP A 93 -5.09 7.50 -6.87
CA ASP A 93 -4.34 8.41 -6.01
C ASP A 93 -3.33 7.65 -5.13
N GLY A 94 -2.24 8.32 -4.78
CA GLY A 94 -1.16 7.82 -3.94
C GLY A 94 0.08 8.71 -4.00
N ASP A 95 1.24 8.13 -3.73
CA ASP A 95 2.54 8.82 -3.70
C ASP A 95 3.47 8.47 -4.88
N GLY A 96 2.92 7.83 -5.92
CA GLY A 96 3.65 7.30 -7.08
C GLY A 96 4.11 5.85 -6.92
N THR A 97 4.02 5.26 -5.71
CA THR A 97 4.36 3.85 -5.47
C THR A 97 3.26 3.13 -4.67
N VAL A 98 2.81 3.74 -3.58
CA VAL A 98 1.79 3.19 -2.67
C VAL A 98 0.48 3.93 -2.89
N ASN A 99 -0.61 3.19 -3.07
CA ASN A 99 -1.94 3.78 -3.25
C ASN A 99 -2.46 4.43 -1.97
N LEU A 100 -3.26 5.48 -2.11
CA LEU A 100 -3.87 6.21 -1.00
C LEU A 100 -4.69 5.29 -0.08
N VAL A 101 -5.32 4.25 -0.63
CA VAL A 101 -6.08 3.28 0.16
C VAL A 101 -5.21 2.55 1.19
N SER A 102 -3.95 2.24 0.84
CA SER A 102 -2.98 1.65 1.74
C SER A 102 -2.37 2.69 2.68
N LEU A 103 -1.96 3.85 2.14
CA LEU A 103 -1.33 4.93 2.92
C LEU A 103 -2.24 5.47 4.02
N SER A 104 -3.53 5.61 3.72
CA SER A 104 -4.51 6.16 4.66
C SER A 104 -5.13 5.10 5.58
N PHE A 105 -4.70 3.83 5.50
CA PHE A 105 -5.32 2.75 6.27
C PHE A 105 -5.23 2.96 7.78
N CYS A 106 -4.19 3.68 8.25
CA CYS A 106 -4.05 4.11 9.63
C CYS A 106 -5.30 4.83 10.17
N LYS A 107 -6.08 5.53 9.33
CA LYS A 107 -7.33 6.22 9.70
C LYS A 107 -8.44 5.28 10.18
N LYS A 108 -8.35 3.98 9.86
CA LYS A 108 -9.26 2.96 10.37
C LYS A 108 -8.96 2.57 11.82
N SER A 109 -7.82 3.01 12.35
CA SER A 109 -7.53 2.90 13.77
C SER A 109 -8.58 3.66 14.60
N LYS A 110 -9.00 3.08 15.71
CA LYS A 110 -9.80 3.76 16.75
C LYS A 110 -8.91 4.41 17.82
N ASN A 111 -7.64 4.65 17.52
CA ASN A 111 -6.72 5.30 18.45
C ASN A 111 -7.08 6.78 18.61
N PRO A 112 -7.47 7.23 19.81
CA PRO A 112 -7.78 8.64 20.06
C PRO A 112 -6.56 9.55 19.88
N ASN A 113 -5.34 9.00 20.01
CA ASN A 113 -4.07 9.72 19.92
C ASN A 113 -3.43 9.60 18.53
N LEU A 114 -4.24 9.39 17.48
CA LEU A 114 -3.77 9.32 16.10
C LEU A 114 -3.71 10.70 15.46
N LEU A 115 -2.51 11.11 15.09
CA LEU A 115 -2.21 12.36 14.40
C LEU A 115 -1.86 12.09 12.94
N TYR A 116 -2.19 13.03 12.05
CA TYR A 116 -1.93 12.88 10.62
C TYR A 116 -1.06 14.00 10.09
N LYS A 117 -0.02 13.66 9.32
CA LYS A 117 0.79 14.62 8.57
C LYS A 117 0.77 14.28 7.10
N LEU A 118 0.09 15.10 6.31
CA LEU A 118 -0.15 14.84 4.89
C LEU A 118 0.74 15.71 4.02
N PHE A 119 1.33 15.11 3.00
CA PHE A 119 2.15 15.80 2.01
C PHE A 119 1.48 15.75 0.65
N LYS A 120 1.26 16.91 0.02
CA LYS A 120 0.68 16.96 -1.32
C LYS A 120 1.79 16.87 -2.36
N LYS A 121 1.62 15.97 -3.34
CA LYS A 121 2.51 15.80 -4.49
C LYS A 121 3.99 15.61 -4.11
N LYS A 122 4.26 14.80 -3.08
CA LYS A 122 5.62 14.34 -2.75
C LYS A 122 5.81 12.89 -3.18
N PRO A 123 6.74 12.59 -4.11
CA PRO A 123 7.04 11.21 -4.48
C PRO A 123 7.40 10.37 -3.25
N HIS A 124 7.09 9.07 -3.31
CA HIS A 124 7.26 8.10 -2.22
C HIS A 124 8.58 8.27 -1.44
N ILE A 125 9.71 8.33 -2.15
CA ILE A 125 11.04 8.47 -1.54
C ILE A 125 11.35 9.92 -1.14
N ASP A 126 10.81 10.91 -1.82
CA ASP A 126 11.19 12.31 -1.61
C ASP A 126 10.49 12.96 -0.41
N ILE A 127 9.51 12.28 0.19
CA ILE A 127 8.87 12.74 1.43
C ILE A 127 9.91 12.94 2.54
N ILE A 128 10.86 12.00 2.69
CA ILE A 128 11.87 12.02 3.76
C ILE A 128 12.90 13.12 3.59
N LYS A 129 13.12 13.56 2.34
CA LYS A 129 14.04 14.67 2.01
C LYS A 129 13.39 16.03 2.20
N SER A 130 12.07 16.09 2.42
CA SER A 130 11.39 17.36 2.51
C SER A 130 11.70 18.05 3.83
N LYS A 131 12.12 19.33 3.78
CA LYS A 131 12.34 20.14 4.99
C LYS A 131 11.14 20.09 5.94
N LYS A 132 9.92 20.15 5.40
CA LYS A 132 8.68 20.04 6.18
C LYS A 132 8.51 18.70 6.90
N PHE A 133 9.02 17.60 6.35
CA PHE A 133 9.03 16.30 7.02
C PHE A 133 10.09 16.28 8.12
N ILE A 134 11.31 16.74 7.82
CA ILE A 134 12.41 16.80 8.78
C ILE A 134 12.02 17.68 9.98
N ASP A 135 11.53 18.90 9.73
CA ASP A 135 11.05 19.84 10.75
C ASP A 135 9.97 19.17 11.64
N TYR A 136 9.03 18.44 11.02
CA TYR A 136 7.96 17.75 11.75
C TYR A 136 8.48 16.63 12.64
N ILE A 137 9.45 15.84 12.17
CA ILE A 137 10.08 14.80 13.00
C ILE A 137 10.80 15.45 14.18
N ILE A 138 11.64 16.47 13.92
CA ILE A 138 12.40 17.18 14.95
C ILE A 138 11.46 17.71 16.06
N GLU A 139 10.41 18.43 15.67
CA GLU A 139 9.39 18.98 16.59
C GLU A 139 8.76 17.93 17.51
N HIS A 140 8.58 16.70 17.03
CA HIS A 140 7.88 15.63 17.77
C HIS A 140 8.83 14.58 18.38
N THR A 141 10.14 14.71 18.19
CA THR A 141 11.16 13.84 18.79
C THR A 141 12.10 14.56 19.75
N GLN A 142 12.14 15.89 19.72
CA GLN A 142 12.90 16.65 20.70
C GLN A 142 12.22 16.53 22.06
N PHE A 143 12.91 15.87 23.00
CA PHE A 143 12.55 15.97 24.41
C PHE A 143 12.74 17.43 24.82
N HIS A 144 11.66 18.11 25.18
CA HIS A 144 11.79 19.29 26.03
C HIS A 144 12.39 18.81 27.34
N THR A 145 13.72 18.96 27.51
CA THR A 145 14.33 19.06 28.83
C THR A 145 13.68 20.27 29.49
N GLN A 146 12.66 20.02 30.30
CA GLN A 146 12.19 20.99 31.27
C GLN A 146 13.34 21.14 32.28
N ASN A 147 14.03 22.29 32.20
CA ASN A 147 14.84 22.80 33.29
C ASN A 147 13.91 23.37 34.36
#